data_AF-A0A453EFF7-F1
#
_entry.id   AF-A0A453EFF7-F1
#
_cell.length_a   1.000
_cell.length_b   1.000
_cell.length_c   1.000
_cell.angle_alpha   90.00
_cell.angle_beta   90.00
_cell.angle_gamma   90.00
#
_symmetry.space_group_name_H-M   'P 1'
#
loop_
_entity.id
_entity.type
_entity.pdbx_description
1 polymer ?
#
loop_
_entity_poly.entity_id
_entity_poly.type
_entity_poly.pdbx_seq_one_letter_code
_entity_poly.pdbx_strand_id
1 'polypeptide(L)'
;MASPAAAASSHLHLLLIALLFLPFAAAAAPHRHRVPSRHLASLNASAPPTTFFEVDRPIRPPLGSVGPCSALLLSHSFGETYGRPPVTAAYAPPECLAAARARGASLALAVLEWTADCRGRQFDRIFGVWLSGAEILRSCTAEPRATGIVWSVSRDVTRYAALLAEPGEVAVYLGNLVDKTYTGVYHVNLTLHLYFRPAPPPLTQHADLIVPISRSLPLNDGQWFAVQNATDVQSKSLSIPSNTYRAVLEVFVSFHSSDEFWYTNPPNEYIEANNLSSVPGNGAFREVIVKVDDHVVGAVWPFTVIYTGGVNPLLWRPITGIGSFNLPTYDIDITPFLGKLLDGKEHDFGFAVTNALDVWYIDANLHLWLDHKSKKTVGSLIGYDAPALALNLDSGFSGLDGKFVTGASRHVSATGSVKSSYGEVTTTFYQRFSYVNSNVYTNNGTVQVVNQTIDAKSGVFVKDTSAVLLSEEVHKVFPLYVYTGTSDQVGDEYSLISLVKLGINEKSVLGGKLGFSYRSLRNAQSARGTMKVKKNLVVSGLGKTHQVYKYVGTDGCYFRDVSSKNYTIISDNSGDSCSKGSPSSGVKFSSNKNQPARKRLLKL
;
A
#
# COMPACT_ATOMS: atom_id res chain seq x y z
N MET A 1 -25.67 64.55 22.75
CA MET A 1 -26.76 63.72 22.22
C MET A 1 -26.30 63.08 20.92
N ALA A 2 -26.34 61.74 20.90
CA ALA A 2 -26.39 60.81 19.77
C ALA A 2 -25.32 60.83 18.66
N SER A 3 -24.64 59.67 18.56
CA SER A 3 -23.95 59.13 17.37
C SER A 3 -24.85 59.01 16.15
N PRO A 4 -24.26 58.81 14.96
CA PRO A 4 -24.34 57.52 14.25
C PRO A 4 -22.99 57.16 13.58
N ALA A 5 -22.71 56.04 12.93
CA ALA A 5 -23.19 54.67 12.85
C ALA A 5 -22.16 53.96 11.93
N ALA A 6 -21.70 52.77 12.30
CA ALA A 6 -20.70 52.01 11.56
C ALA A 6 -21.27 51.43 10.26
N ALA A 7 -20.52 51.55 9.15
CA ALA A 7 -20.77 50.84 7.91
C ALA A 7 -20.13 49.45 7.99
N ALA A 8 -20.99 48.43 7.96
CA ALA A 8 -20.60 47.02 7.99
C ALA A 8 -19.98 46.61 6.65
N SER A 9 -18.77 46.03 6.71
CA SER A 9 -18.11 45.33 5.61
C SER A 9 -18.81 43.99 5.36
N SER A 10 -19.33 43.80 4.14
CA SER A 10 -19.82 42.51 3.68
C SER A 10 -18.63 41.59 3.37
N HIS A 11 -18.22 40.78 4.35
CA HIS A 11 -17.26 39.70 4.14
C HIS A 11 -17.96 38.54 3.42
N LEU A 12 -17.65 38.38 2.13
CA LEU A 12 -18.02 37.23 1.32
C LEU A 12 -17.08 36.07 1.68
N HIS A 13 -17.52 35.15 2.54
CA HIS A 13 -16.80 33.90 2.80
C HIS A 13 -16.87 32.98 1.57
N LEU A 14 -15.83 33.00 0.73
CA LEU A 14 -15.58 31.92 -0.22
C LEU A 14 -14.81 30.81 0.50
N LEU A 15 -15.52 29.74 0.88
CA LEU A 15 -14.94 28.47 1.29
C LEU A 15 -14.31 27.81 0.05
N LEU A 16 -12.97 27.82 -0.03
CA LEU A 16 -12.21 26.97 -0.92
C LEU A 16 -11.92 25.61 -0.25
N ILE A 17 -11.85 24.59 -1.11
CA ILE A 17 -11.83 23.14 -0.87
C ILE A 17 -10.97 22.70 0.34
N ALA A 18 -11.66 22.37 1.43
CA ALA A 18 -11.20 21.45 2.47
C ALA A 18 -12.30 20.45 2.91
N LEU A 19 -13.44 20.39 2.20
CA LEU A 19 -14.56 19.50 2.54
C LEU A 19 -14.38 18.04 2.07
N LEU A 20 -13.18 17.68 1.60
CA LEU A 20 -12.71 16.30 1.50
C LEU A 20 -11.58 15.97 2.51
N PHE A 21 -11.27 16.92 3.40
CA PHE A 21 -10.21 16.82 4.41
C PHE A 21 -10.75 17.23 5.79
N LEU A 22 -11.79 16.54 6.28
CA LEU A 22 -12.12 16.62 7.70
C LEU A 22 -11.22 15.64 8.46
N PRO A 23 -10.27 16.12 9.28
CA PRO A 23 -9.68 15.27 10.29
C PRO A 23 -10.77 15.05 11.34
N PHE A 24 -11.19 13.81 11.57
CA PHE A 24 -11.86 13.52 12.83
C PHE A 24 -10.80 13.57 13.94
N ALA A 25 -10.62 14.76 14.52
CA ALA A 25 -10.03 14.89 15.84
C ALA A 25 -10.96 14.18 16.84
N ALA A 26 -10.51 13.05 17.38
CA ALA A 26 -11.19 12.32 18.43
C ALA A 26 -11.18 13.14 19.74
N ALA A 27 -12.22 13.92 19.98
CA ALA A 27 -12.51 14.45 21.31
C ALA A 27 -13.23 13.36 22.13
N ALA A 28 -12.48 12.71 23.01
CA ALA A 28 -13.01 11.78 24.00
C ALA A 28 -13.84 12.51 25.05
N ALA A 29 -15.13 12.18 25.18
CA ALA A 29 -15.92 12.41 26.38
C ALA A 29 -16.97 11.30 26.55
N PRO A 30 -17.08 10.65 27.73
CA PRO A 30 -17.92 9.49 27.92
C PRO A 30 -19.35 9.92 28.31
N HIS A 31 -20.31 9.79 27.39
CA HIS A 31 -21.72 9.84 27.75
C HIS A 31 -22.34 8.45 27.67
N ARG A 32 -22.48 7.81 28.83
CA ARG A 32 -23.29 6.60 29.01
C ARG A 32 -24.77 6.95 28.82
N HIS A 33 -25.34 6.57 27.68
CA HIS A 33 -26.79 6.49 27.53
C HIS A 33 -27.18 5.09 27.04
N ARG A 34 -27.97 4.39 27.88
CA ARG A 34 -28.70 3.17 27.49
C ARG A 34 -29.70 3.56 26.40
N VAL A 35 -29.60 2.93 25.23
CA VAL A 35 -30.59 3.06 24.14
C VAL A 35 -31.40 1.76 24.02
N PRO A 36 -32.74 1.82 23.94
CA PRO A 36 -33.59 0.64 23.77
C PRO A 36 -33.59 0.14 22.32
N SER A 37 -33.65 -1.19 22.17
CA SER A 37 -33.84 -1.88 20.88
C SER A 37 -35.12 -1.45 20.20
N ARG A 38 -35.02 -0.90 18.97
CA ARG A 38 -36.16 -0.79 18.04
C ARG A 38 -35.72 -1.04 16.60
N HIS A 39 -36.33 -2.08 16.03
CA HIS A 39 -36.61 -2.40 14.64
C HIS A 39 -35.82 -1.66 13.55
N LEU A 40 -34.86 -2.37 12.94
CA LEU A 40 -34.39 -2.09 11.59
C LEU A 40 -35.56 -2.28 10.60
N ALA A 41 -35.89 -1.23 9.85
CA ALA A 41 -36.74 -1.34 8.69
C ALA A 41 -36.09 -2.28 7.66
N SER A 42 -36.81 -3.29 7.21
CA SER A 42 -36.37 -4.22 6.17
C SER A 42 -36.19 -3.48 4.85
N LEU A 43 -34.94 -3.31 4.41
CA LEU A 43 -34.64 -2.83 3.07
C LEU A 43 -34.97 -3.94 2.06
N ASN A 44 -35.78 -3.61 1.06
CA ASN A 44 -36.25 -4.51 -0.01
C ASN A 44 -35.09 -5.32 -0.62
N ALA A 45 -35.09 -6.63 -0.39
CA ALA A 45 -34.02 -7.57 -0.74
C ALA A 45 -34.11 -8.13 -2.18
N SER A 46 -34.76 -7.44 -3.13
CA SER A 46 -35.05 -8.05 -4.44
C SER A 46 -33.91 -7.93 -5.48
N ALA A 47 -32.91 -7.07 -5.28
CA ALA A 47 -31.77 -6.92 -6.18
C ALA A 47 -30.53 -7.66 -5.63
N PRO A 48 -29.78 -8.41 -6.46
CA PRO A 48 -28.55 -9.05 -6.01
C PRO A 48 -27.50 -8.01 -5.61
N PRO A 49 -26.62 -8.33 -4.64
CA PRO A 49 -25.54 -7.44 -4.24
C PRO A 49 -24.58 -7.22 -5.43
N THR A 50 -23.95 -6.03 -5.48
CA THR A 50 -22.96 -5.73 -6.52
C THR A 50 -21.60 -6.31 -6.14
N THR A 51 -20.99 -7.10 -7.03
CA THR A 51 -19.62 -7.61 -6.83
C THR A 51 -18.60 -6.53 -7.12
N PHE A 52 -17.79 -6.18 -6.12
CA PHE A 52 -16.60 -5.33 -6.26
C PHE A 52 -15.35 -6.18 -6.40
N PHE A 53 -14.37 -5.71 -7.17
CA PHE A 53 -13.11 -6.42 -7.35
C PHE A 53 -11.96 -5.48 -7.70
N GLU A 54 -10.75 -5.90 -7.34
CA GLU A 54 -9.51 -5.35 -7.85
C GLU A 54 -9.01 -6.22 -9.02
N VAL A 55 -8.47 -5.60 -10.06
CA VAL A 55 -7.90 -6.34 -11.20
C VAL A 55 -6.48 -6.76 -10.88
N ASP A 56 -6.28 -8.07 -10.78
CA ASP A 56 -4.96 -8.69 -10.67
C ASP A 56 -4.91 -10.02 -11.46
N ARG A 57 -3.70 -10.57 -11.61
CA ARG A 57 -3.50 -11.92 -12.13
C ARG A 57 -4.06 -12.93 -11.12
N PRO A 58 -4.94 -13.86 -11.55
CA PRO A 58 -5.43 -14.92 -10.67
C PRO A 58 -4.28 -15.70 -10.06
N ILE A 59 -4.30 -15.86 -8.73
CA ILE A 59 -3.36 -16.74 -8.03
C ILE A 59 -3.73 -18.18 -8.40
N ARG A 60 -2.81 -18.88 -9.07
CA ARG A 60 -3.01 -20.26 -9.50
C ARG A 60 -2.05 -21.19 -8.78
N PRO A 61 -2.54 -22.32 -8.25
CA PRO A 61 -1.67 -23.37 -7.73
C PRO A 61 -0.66 -23.79 -8.80
N PRO A 62 0.62 -24.00 -8.43
CA PRO A 62 1.60 -24.53 -9.35
C PRO A 62 1.15 -25.87 -9.93
N LEU A 63 1.50 -26.15 -11.19
CA LEU A 63 1.20 -27.43 -11.85
C LEU A 63 1.66 -28.63 -10.99
N GLY A 64 0.80 -29.64 -10.91
CA GLY A 64 1.04 -30.85 -10.12
C GLY A 64 0.82 -30.70 -8.61
N SER A 65 0.28 -29.57 -8.14
CA SER A 65 -0.10 -29.41 -6.74
C SER A 65 -1.47 -30.05 -6.44
N VAL A 66 -1.63 -30.56 -5.24
CA VAL A 66 -2.87 -31.14 -4.69
C VAL A 66 -3.47 -30.17 -3.68
N GLY A 67 -4.79 -29.99 -3.70
CA GLY A 67 -5.52 -29.08 -2.81
C GLY A 67 -6.77 -28.51 -3.51
N PRO A 68 -7.40 -27.45 -2.94
CA PRO A 68 -7.02 -26.82 -1.67
C PRO A 68 -7.43 -27.67 -0.46
N CYS A 69 -6.57 -27.72 0.54
CA CYS A 69 -7.01 -27.87 1.92
C CYS A 69 -7.39 -26.49 2.46
N SER A 70 -8.62 -26.32 2.93
CA SER A 70 -9.11 -24.99 3.37
C SER A 70 -9.44 -24.97 4.85
N ALA A 71 -9.05 -23.91 5.54
CA ALA A 71 -9.35 -23.70 6.96
C ALA A 71 -9.93 -22.29 7.17
N LEU A 72 -11.12 -22.21 7.80
CA LEU A 72 -11.70 -20.95 8.23
C LEU A 72 -10.95 -20.45 9.47
N LEU A 73 -10.30 -19.30 9.37
CA LEU A 73 -9.52 -18.69 10.44
C LEU A 73 -10.36 -17.78 11.33
N LEU A 74 -11.29 -17.04 10.73
CA LEU A 74 -12.19 -16.12 11.43
C LEU A 74 -13.49 -15.95 10.65
N SER A 75 -14.62 -15.91 11.36
CA SER A 75 -15.89 -15.41 10.84
C SER A 75 -16.45 -14.38 11.83
N HIS A 76 -16.68 -13.15 11.37
CA HIS A 76 -17.07 -12.06 12.26
C HIS A 76 -17.87 -10.97 11.55
N SER A 77 -18.66 -10.22 12.32
CA SER A 77 -19.42 -9.05 11.84
C SER A 77 -18.90 -7.77 12.49
N PHE A 78 -18.27 -6.89 11.70
CA PHE A 78 -17.69 -5.64 12.17
C PHE A 78 -18.72 -4.51 12.02
N GLY A 79 -19.34 -4.12 13.15
CA GLY A 79 -20.30 -3.00 13.22
C GLY A 79 -19.83 -1.89 14.16
N GLU A 80 -19.57 -2.24 15.42
CA GLU A 80 -19.18 -1.31 16.50
C GLU A 80 -17.75 -1.62 16.98
N THR A 81 -16.77 -1.56 16.08
CA THR A 81 -15.39 -1.99 16.32
C THR A 81 -14.37 -0.84 16.27
N TYR A 82 -14.80 0.36 15.89
CA TYR A 82 -13.96 1.55 15.90
C TYR A 82 -13.47 1.88 17.32
N GLY A 83 -12.16 2.11 17.49
CA GLY A 83 -11.56 2.40 18.78
C GLY A 83 -11.63 1.23 19.79
N ARG A 84 -11.84 0.00 19.30
CA ARG A 84 -11.85 -1.23 20.11
C ARG A 84 -10.68 -2.13 19.76
N PRO A 85 -10.35 -3.12 20.61
CA PRO A 85 -9.32 -4.08 20.28
C PRO A 85 -9.63 -4.90 19.02
N PRO A 86 -8.57 -5.38 18.33
CA PRO A 86 -8.72 -6.34 17.25
C PRO A 86 -9.50 -7.58 17.71
N VAL A 87 -10.27 -8.15 16.80
CA VAL A 87 -10.95 -9.43 17.02
C VAL A 87 -9.92 -10.54 16.87
N THR A 88 -9.78 -11.39 17.88
CA THR A 88 -8.79 -12.48 17.86
C THR A 88 -9.43 -13.85 17.80
N ALA A 89 -8.70 -14.81 17.23
CA ALA A 89 -9.02 -16.23 17.21
C ALA A 89 -7.74 -17.05 17.35
N ALA A 90 -7.80 -18.16 18.08
CA ALA A 90 -6.68 -19.09 18.17
C ALA A 90 -6.42 -19.72 16.80
N TYR A 91 -5.15 -19.74 16.38
CA TYR A 91 -4.69 -20.42 15.18
C TYR A 91 -4.06 -21.76 15.54
N ALA A 92 -4.53 -22.81 14.89
CA ALA A 92 -3.88 -24.11 14.86
C ALA A 92 -3.54 -24.44 13.40
N PRO A 93 -2.33 -24.92 13.10
CA PRO A 93 -1.97 -25.37 11.76
C PRO A 93 -2.98 -26.42 11.25
N PRO A 94 -3.59 -26.24 10.07
CA PRO A 94 -4.55 -27.20 9.54
C PRO A 94 -3.99 -28.63 9.48
N GLU A 95 -4.78 -29.64 9.83
CA GLU A 95 -4.34 -31.06 9.90
C GLU A 95 -3.67 -31.55 8.60
N CYS A 96 -4.10 -31.00 7.47
CA CYS A 96 -3.52 -31.31 6.17
C CYS A 96 -2.04 -30.90 6.02
N LEU A 97 -1.54 -29.91 6.77
CA LEU A 97 -0.10 -29.58 6.81
C LEU A 97 0.69 -30.75 7.41
N ALA A 98 0.23 -31.27 8.54
CA ALA A 98 0.85 -32.42 9.20
C ALA A 98 0.75 -33.67 8.30
N ALA A 99 -0.42 -33.91 7.70
CA ALA A 99 -0.63 -35.03 6.78
C ALA A 99 0.23 -34.93 5.51
N ALA A 100 0.40 -33.73 4.95
CA ALA A 100 1.28 -33.50 3.79
C ALA A 100 2.74 -33.79 4.16
N ARG A 101 3.21 -33.28 5.30
CA ARG A 101 4.56 -33.54 5.82
C ARG A 101 4.81 -35.03 6.04
N ALA A 102 3.84 -35.75 6.63
CA ALA A 102 3.94 -37.19 6.83
C ALA A 102 4.03 -37.99 5.52
N ARG A 103 3.47 -37.46 4.43
CA ARG A 103 3.56 -38.05 3.07
C ARG A 103 4.78 -37.56 2.29
N GLY A 104 5.68 -36.81 2.90
CA GLY A 104 6.84 -36.22 2.23
C GLY A 104 6.50 -35.11 1.23
N ALA A 105 5.29 -34.55 1.29
CA ALA A 105 4.89 -33.41 0.48
C ALA A 105 5.30 -32.08 1.14
N SER A 106 5.53 -31.07 0.32
CA SER A 106 5.86 -29.70 0.74
C SER A 106 4.74 -28.72 0.39
N LEU A 107 4.64 -27.64 1.17
CA LEU A 107 3.72 -26.53 0.85
C LEU A 107 4.17 -25.88 -0.47
N ALA A 108 3.26 -25.85 -1.45
CA ALA A 108 3.51 -25.29 -2.78
C ALA A 108 2.92 -23.89 -2.95
N LEU A 109 1.78 -23.64 -2.30
CA LEU A 109 1.09 -22.35 -2.29
C LEU A 109 0.19 -22.26 -1.06
N ALA A 110 0.19 -21.11 -0.39
CA ALA A 110 -0.79 -20.73 0.61
C ALA A 110 -1.49 -19.43 0.18
N VAL A 111 -2.82 -19.44 0.14
CA VAL A 111 -3.64 -18.28 -0.23
C VAL A 111 -4.52 -17.90 0.94
N LEU A 112 -4.37 -16.66 1.42
CA LEU A 112 -5.29 -16.06 2.37
C LEU A 112 -6.42 -15.41 1.59
N GLU A 113 -7.66 -15.85 1.83
CA GLU A 113 -8.86 -15.30 1.23
C GLU A 113 -9.68 -14.54 2.28
N TRP A 114 -9.90 -13.26 2.02
CA TRP A 114 -10.90 -12.45 2.70
C TRP A 114 -12.15 -12.40 1.82
N THR A 115 -13.31 -12.78 2.35
CA THR A 115 -14.60 -12.57 1.69
C THR A 115 -15.48 -11.72 2.59
N ALA A 116 -16.20 -10.77 2.00
CA ALA A 116 -17.09 -9.93 2.77
C ALA A 116 -18.33 -9.50 2.00
N ASP A 117 -19.41 -9.28 2.75
CA ASP A 117 -20.61 -8.60 2.30
C ASP A 117 -20.98 -7.45 3.24
N CYS A 118 -21.61 -6.43 2.66
CA CYS A 118 -22.08 -5.28 3.42
C CYS A 118 -23.29 -4.64 2.74
N ARG A 119 -24.30 -4.29 3.53
CA ARG A 119 -25.52 -3.59 3.08
C ARG A 119 -25.70 -2.30 3.87
N GLY A 120 -26.07 -1.23 3.17
CA GLY A 120 -26.30 0.08 3.78
C GLY A 120 -25.30 1.11 3.28
N ARG A 121 -25.05 2.13 4.11
CA ARG A 121 -24.09 3.20 3.83
C ARG A 121 -22.89 3.05 4.75
N GLN A 122 -21.69 3.12 4.20
CA GLN A 122 -20.44 3.18 4.95
C GLN A 122 -19.38 3.85 4.05
N PHE A 123 -18.39 4.49 4.67
CA PHE A 123 -17.20 4.94 3.96
C PHE A 123 -16.15 3.84 3.96
N ASP A 124 -15.12 4.04 3.14
CA ASP A 124 -13.98 3.15 3.09
C ASP A 124 -13.22 3.14 4.42
N ARG A 125 -12.73 1.96 4.80
CA ARG A 125 -11.99 1.71 6.02
C ARG A 125 -10.75 0.91 5.69
N ILE A 126 -9.61 1.28 6.26
CA ILE A 126 -8.43 0.42 6.25
C ILE A 126 -8.59 -0.68 7.31
N PHE A 127 -8.13 -1.88 6.99
CA PHE A 127 -8.09 -3.00 7.89
C PHE A 127 -6.82 -3.84 7.71
N GLY A 128 -6.48 -4.59 8.75
CA GLY A 128 -5.30 -5.47 8.78
C GLY A 128 -5.63 -6.85 9.35
N VAL A 129 -4.85 -7.84 8.91
CA VAL A 129 -4.87 -9.22 9.42
C VAL A 129 -3.45 -9.59 9.83
N TRP A 130 -3.28 -10.01 11.08
CA TRP A 130 -2.02 -10.50 11.61
C TRP A 130 -2.14 -11.96 12.04
N LEU A 131 -1.04 -12.70 11.92
CA LEU A 131 -0.86 -14.02 12.53
C LEU A 131 0.34 -13.96 13.48
N SER A 132 0.08 -14.18 14.77
CA SER A 132 1.07 -14.03 15.85
C SER A 132 1.82 -12.70 15.80
N GLY A 133 1.10 -11.62 15.44
CA GLY A 133 1.63 -10.26 15.30
C GLY A 133 2.28 -9.94 13.95
N ALA A 134 2.51 -10.92 13.06
CA ALA A 134 3.06 -10.64 11.72
C ALA A 134 1.92 -10.25 10.78
N GLU A 135 1.98 -9.08 10.15
CA GLU A 135 0.92 -8.65 9.24
C GLU A 135 0.99 -9.49 7.96
N ILE A 136 -0.13 -10.09 7.57
CA ILE A 136 -0.20 -10.95 6.38
C ILE A 136 -1.16 -10.40 5.32
N LEU A 137 -1.98 -9.40 5.66
CA LEU A 137 -2.84 -8.66 4.73
C LEU A 137 -3.15 -7.26 5.28
N ARG A 138 -2.91 -6.24 4.44
CA ARG A 138 -3.48 -4.89 4.58
C ARG A 138 -4.44 -4.61 3.43
N SER A 139 -5.59 -4.03 3.73
CA SER A 139 -6.65 -3.85 2.74
C SER A 139 -7.56 -2.67 3.07
N CYS A 140 -8.24 -2.15 2.06
CA CYS A 140 -9.30 -1.16 2.16
C CYS A 140 -10.65 -1.82 1.86
N THR A 141 -11.67 -1.52 2.65
CA THR A 141 -13.03 -1.99 2.37
C THR A 141 -13.57 -1.37 1.07
N ALA A 142 -14.51 -2.06 0.45
CA ALA A 142 -15.39 -1.46 -0.56
C ALA A 142 -16.46 -0.61 0.12
N GLU A 143 -16.80 0.54 -0.48
CA GLU A 143 -17.93 1.35 -0.05
C GLU A 143 -19.28 0.70 -0.47
N PRO A 144 -20.14 0.33 0.49
CA PRO A 144 -21.40 -0.33 0.21
C PRO A 144 -22.46 0.59 -0.37
N ARG A 145 -23.51 -0.03 -0.88
CA ARG A 145 -24.75 0.62 -1.32
C ARG A 145 -25.95 0.03 -0.60
N ALA A 146 -27.08 0.73 -0.66
CA ALA A 146 -28.32 0.30 -0.02
C ALA A 146 -28.76 -1.13 -0.43
N THR A 147 -28.49 -1.54 -1.68
CA THR A 147 -28.83 -2.88 -2.20
C THR A 147 -27.78 -3.95 -1.86
N GLY A 148 -26.67 -3.59 -1.22
CA GLY A 148 -25.60 -4.50 -0.84
C GLY A 148 -24.47 -4.63 -1.84
N ILE A 149 -23.32 -5.03 -1.33
CA ILE A 149 -22.11 -5.37 -2.07
C ILE A 149 -21.51 -6.68 -1.55
N VAL A 150 -20.73 -7.33 -2.40
CA VAL A 150 -19.87 -8.48 -2.05
C VAL A 150 -18.49 -8.26 -2.68
N TRP A 151 -17.42 -8.67 -2.02
CA TRP A 151 -16.07 -8.64 -2.58
C TRP A 151 -15.21 -9.71 -1.91
N SER A 152 -14.13 -10.06 -2.61
CA SER A 152 -13.09 -10.90 -2.08
C SER A 152 -11.71 -10.34 -2.37
N VAL A 153 -10.76 -10.68 -1.51
CA VAL A 153 -9.34 -10.40 -1.67
C VAL A 153 -8.60 -11.72 -1.46
N SER A 154 -7.74 -12.09 -2.40
CA SER A 154 -6.87 -13.25 -2.29
C SER A 154 -5.42 -12.78 -2.29
N ARG A 155 -4.64 -13.19 -1.29
CA ARG A 155 -3.22 -12.85 -1.17
C ARG A 155 -2.38 -14.11 -1.04
N ASP A 156 -1.30 -14.17 -1.83
CA ASP A 156 -0.29 -15.23 -1.68
C ASP A 156 0.49 -14.98 -0.38
N VAL A 157 0.32 -15.90 0.57
CA VAL A 157 0.96 -15.89 1.88
C VAL A 157 1.96 -17.04 2.03
N THR A 158 2.39 -17.66 0.93
CA THR A 158 3.33 -18.79 0.93
C THR A 158 4.67 -18.40 1.54
N ARG A 159 5.08 -17.14 1.41
CA ARG A 159 6.29 -16.62 2.07
C ARG A 159 6.27 -16.76 3.59
N TYR A 160 5.08 -16.88 4.19
CA TYR A 160 4.88 -17.08 5.62
C TYR A 160 4.83 -18.55 6.05
N ALA A 161 5.35 -19.48 5.25
CA ALA A 161 5.28 -20.92 5.50
C ALA A 161 5.71 -21.34 6.92
N ALA A 162 6.80 -20.76 7.46
CA ALA A 162 7.26 -21.04 8.82
C ALA A 162 6.25 -20.62 9.88
N LEU A 163 5.64 -19.43 9.71
CA LEU A 163 4.62 -18.91 10.61
C LEU A 163 3.31 -19.73 10.54
N LEU A 164 2.91 -20.16 9.35
CA LEU A 164 1.72 -20.98 9.14
C LEU A 164 1.86 -22.41 9.71
N ALA A 165 3.10 -22.88 9.92
CA ALA A 165 3.38 -24.21 10.45
C ALA A 165 3.25 -24.32 11.97
N GLU A 166 3.13 -23.20 12.69
CA GLU A 166 3.11 -23.15 14.15
C GLU A 166 1.76 -22.64 14.69
N PRO A 167 1.30 -23.13 15.86
CA PRO A 167 0.15 -22.54 16.55
C PRO A 167 0.37 -21.07 16.90
N GLY A 168 -0.72 -20.30 16.96
CA GLY A 168 -0.63 -18.86 17.17
C GLY A 168 -1.98 -18.19 17.44
N GLU A 169 -2.05 -16.90 17.16
CA GLU A 169 -3.27 -16.10 17.26
C GLU A 169 -3.47 -15.30 15.96
N VAL A 170 -4.64 -15.43 15.34
CA VAL A 170 -5.09 -14.53 14.28
C VAL A 170 -5.71 -13.30 14.94
N ALA A 171 -5.28 -12.11 14.53
CA ALA A 171 -5.88 -10.85 14.92
C ALA A 171 -6.38 -10.10 13.69
N VAL A 172 -7.61 -9.58 13.73
CA VAL A 172 -8.20 -8.79 12.65
C VAL A 172 -8.73 -7.48 13.21
N TYR A 173 -8.25 -6.38 12.66
CA TYR A 173 -8.77 -5.05 12.99
C TYR A 173 -9.39 -4.41 11.76
N LEU A 174 -10.69 -4.15 11.86
CA LEU A 174 -11.45 -3.31 10.94
C LEU A 174 -12.25 -2.35 11.81
N GLY A 175 -11.81 -1.09 11.88
CA GLY A 175 -12.47 -0.06 12.69
C GLY A 175 -13.75 0.44 12.02
N ASN A 176 -14.90 -0.14 12.38
CA ASN A 176 -16.20 0.26 11.85
C ASN A 176 -17.08 0.92 12.92
N LEU A 177 -17.95 1.83 12.48
CA LEU A 177 -18.93 2.50 13.32
C LEU A 177 -20.29 2.48 12.62
N VAL A 178 -21.36 2.14 13.35
CA VAL A 178 -22.73 2.14 12.85
C VAL A 178 -23.59 3.13 13.63
N ASP A 179 -24.18 4.07 12.90
CA ASP A 179 -25.09 5.08 13.44
C ASP A 179 -26.27 5.37 12.48
N LYS A 180 -26.93 6.51 12.66
CA LYS A 180 -28.08 6.91 11.81
C LYS A 180 -27.67 7.22 10.37
N THR A 181 -26.41 7.56 10.13
CA THR A 181 -25.83 7.87 8.82
C THR A 181 -25.14 6.64 8.24
N TYR A 182 -24.26 6.02 9.02
CA TYR A 182 -23.46 4.86 8.66
C TYR A 182 -24.18 3.59 9.09
N THR A 183 -24.84 2.91 8.16
CA THR A 183 -25.69 1.74 8.47
C THR A 183 -25.07 0.40 8.06
N GLY A 184 -23.89 0.43 7.42
CA GLY A 184 -23.21 -0.74 6.91
C GLY A 184 -22.45 -1.52 7.98
N VAL A 185 -22.86 -2.77 8.20
CA VAL A 185 -22.11 -3.79 8.95
C VAL A 185 -21.35 -4.66 7.95
N TYR A 186 -20.07 -4.89 8.19
CA TYR A 186 -19.22 -5.75 7.37
C TYR A 186 -19.28 -7.18 7.91
N HIS A 187 -19.85 -8.11 7.16
CA HIS A 187 -19.83 -9.54 7.48
C HIS A 187 -18.66 -10.19 6.74
N VAL A 188 -17.76 -10.85 7.47
CA VAL A 188 -16.45 -11.25 6.95
C VAL A 188 -16.18 -12.72 7.26
N ASN A 189 -15.63 -13.43 6.28
CA ASN A 189 -14.93 -14.69 6.48
C ASN A 189 -13.48 -14.59 6.00
N LEU A 190 -12.56 -15.06 6.83
CA LEU A 190 -11.13 -15.19 6.54
C LEU A 190 -10.79 -16.68 6.41
N THR A 191 -10.39 -17.12 5.23
CA THR A 191 -10.10 -18.53 4.93
C THR A 191 -8.67 -18.68 4.42
N LEU A 192 -7.97 -19.72 4.88
CA LEU A 192 -6.65 -20.10 4.39
C LEU A 192 -6.77 -21.32 3.48
N HIS A 193 -6.28 -21.22 2.25
CA HIS A 193 -6.23 -22.32 1.28
C HIS A 193 -4.79 -22.77 1.06
N LEU A 194 -4.55 -24.07 1.23
CA LEU A 194 -3.23 -24.68 1.16
C LEU A 194 -3.16 -25.70 0.03
N TYR A 195 -2.11 -25.60 -0.78
CA TYR A 195 -1.81 -26.52 -1.87
C TYR A 195 -0.43 -27.13 -1.66
N PHE A 196 -0.31 -28.43 -1.92
CA PHE A 196 0.89 -29.22 -1.62
C PHE A 196 1.45 -29.89 -2.86
N ARG A 197 2.77 -30.10 -2.90
CA ARG A 197 3.42 -30.85 -3.98
C ARG A 197 4.12 -32.10 -3.44
N PRO A 198 3.98 -33.27 -4.10
CA PRO A 198 4.59 -34.54 -3.66
C PRO A 198 6.11 -34.67 -3.90
N ALA A 199 6.80 -33.58 -4.25
CA ALA A 199 8.22 -33.57 -4.65
C ALA A 199 9.09 -32.86 -3.60
N PRO A 200 10.43 -33.06 -3.59
CA PRO A 200 11.32 -32.37 -2.66
C PRO A 200 11.13 -30.85 -2.71
N PRO A 201 11.42 -30.14 -1.61
CA PRO A 201 11.17 -28.72 -1.49
C PRO A 201 11.77 -27.94 -2.68
N PRO A 202 11.10 -26.86 -3.12
CA PRO A 202 11.62 -26.02 -4.19
C PRO A 202 13.06 -25.56 -3.87
N LEU A 203 13.84 -25.31 -4.93
CA LEU A 203 15.23 -24.81 -4.86
C LEU A 203 15.38 -23.49 -4.08
N THR A 204 14.27 -22.80 -3.81
CA THR A 204 14.19 -21.56 -3.03
C THR A 204 13.49 -21.86 -1.71
N GLN A 205 14.26 -21.86 -0.63
CA GLN A 205 13.75 -22.03 0.73
C GLN A 205 13.07 -20.73 1.19
N HIS A 206 11.86 -20.83 1.74
CA HIS A 206 11.23 -19.72 2.47
C HIS A 206 12.04 -19.40 3.73
N ALA A 207 11.80 -18.26 4.36
CA ALA A 207 12.42 -17.96 5.64
C ALA A 207 12.06 -19.04 6.67
N ASP A 208 13.02 -19.41 7.51
CA ASP A 208 12.87 -20.41 8.57
C ASP A 208 12.21 -19.81 9.82
N LEU A 209 12.31 -18.49 9.98
CA LEU A 209 11.70 -17.74 11.07
C LEU A 209 11.17 -16.40 10.56
N ILE A 210 10.00 -16.00 11.06
CA ILE A 210 9.38 -14.70 10.77
C ILE A 210 9.17 -14.01 12.11
N VAL A 211 9.84 -12.88 12.30
CA VAL A 211 9.74 -12.09 13.53
C VAL A 211 8.91 -10.83 13.25
N PRO A 212 7.78 -10.64 13.94
CA PRO A 212 6.90 -9.50 13.70
C PRO A 212 7.45 -8.21 14.33
N ILE A 213 7.52 -7.16 13.54
CA ILE A 213 7.86 -5.79 13.94
C ILE A 213 6.59 -4.95 13.95
N SER A 214 5.72 -5.26 14.90
CA SER A 214 4.41 -4.66 15.13
C SER A 214 4.18 -4.46 16.63
N ARG A 215 3.15 -3.69 16.99
CA ARG A 215 2.67 -3.49 18.37
C ARG A 215 2.02 -4.76 18.90
N SER A 216 2.14 -4.95 20.21
CA SER A 216 1.54 -6.08 20.93
C SER A 216 0.13 -5.75 21.42
N LEU A 217 -0.75 -6.75 21.46
CA LEU A 217 -2.07 -6.66 22.10
C LEU A 217 -1.97 -6.57 23.64
N PRO A 218 -2.98 -6.03 24.34
CA PRO A 218 -4.21 -5.43 23.83
C PRO A 218 -3.99 -3.99 23.32
N LEU A 219 -4.74 -3.62 22.29
CA LEU A 219 -4.74 -2.27 21.69
C LEU A 219 -6.18 -1.81 21.50
N ASN A 220 -6.42 -0.53 21.20
CA ASN A 220 -7.72 -0.03 20.73
C ASN A 220 -7.66 0.35 19.23
N ASP A 221 -6.77 -0.33 18.51
CA ASP A 221 -6.40 -0.11 17.11
C ASP A 221 -5.75 -1.38 16.55
N GLY A 222 -5.36 -1.38 15.27
CA GLY A 222 -4.53 -2.42 14.67
C GLY A 222 -3.12 -2.53 15.28
N GLN A 223 -2.41 -3.62 14.98
CA GLN A 223 -1.06 -3.85 15.50
C GLN A 223 0.03 -3.03 14.79
N TRP A 224 -0.30 -2.22 13.77
CA TRP A 224 0.62 -1.29 13.14
C TRP A 224 1.03 -0.15 14.08
N PHE A 225 2.23 0.39 13.87
CA PHE A 225 2.61 1.70 14.41
C PHE A 225 1.87 2.82 13.68
N ALA A 226 1.65 3.93 14.36
CA ALA A 226 0.91 5.08 13.85
C ALA A 226 1.76 6.34 13.94
N VAL A 227 2.54 6.63 12.88
CA VAL A 227 3.39 7.83 12.81
C VAL A 227 2.51 9.05 12.59
N GLN A 228 2.56 9.98 13.54
CA GLN A 228 1.68 11.16 13.61
C GLN A 228 2.21 12.38 12.86
N ASN A 229 3.53 12.50 12.70
CA ASN A 229 4.16 13.66 12.04
C ASN A 229 5.63 13.35 11.71
N ALA A 230 6.30 14.29 11.05
CA ALA A 230 7.69 14.13 10.58
C ALA A 230 8.75 13.91 11.69
N THR A 231 8.44 14.20 12.96
CA THR A 231 9.35 13.99 14.10
C THR A 231 9.04 12.72 14.90
N ASP A 232 7.90 12.08 14.60
CA ASP A 232 7.47 10.86 15.28
C ASP A 232 8.19 9.65 14.70
N VAL A 233 8.99 8.99 15.53
CA VAL A 233 9.74 7.79 15.18
C VAL A 233 9.16 6.63 15.98
N GLN A 234 8.75 5.59 15.27
CA GLN A 234 8.18 4.38 15.86
C GLN A 234 9.19 3.26 15.72
N SER A 235 9.37 2.43 16.75
CA SER A 235 10.35 1.35 16.69
C SER A 235 9.97 0.14 17.53
N LYS A 236 10.71 -0.96 17.30
CA LYS A 236 10.67 -2.15 18.13
C LYS A 236 12.07 -2.76 18.22
N SER A 237 12.49 -3.06 19.44
CA SER A 237 13.74 -3.77 19.67
C SER A 237 13.52 -5.28 19.64
N LEU A 238 14.42 -6.01 18.98
CA LEU A 238 14.42 -7.47 18.94
C LEU A 238 15.82 -8.02 18.70
N SER A 239 16.10 -9.23 19.18
CA SER A 239 17.35 -9.95 18.91
C SER A 239 17.23 -10.86 17.69
N ILE A 240 18.30 -10.96 16.89
CA ILE A 240 18.37 -11.90 15.77
C ILE A 240 19.12 -13.18 16.20
N PRO A 241 18.61 -14.39 15.89
CA PRO A 241 19.33 -15.64 16.15
C PRO A 241 20.72 -15.63 15.54
N SER A 242 21.73 -15.99 16.34
CA SER A 242 23.16 -15.89 15.96
C SER A 242 23.57 -16.79 14.79
N ASN A 243 22.73 -17.74 14.39
CA ASN A 243 22.95 -18.62 13.24
C ASN A 243 22.22 -18.15 11.97
N THR A 244 21.67 -16.94 11.94
CA THR A 244 21.04 -16.37 10.74
C THR A 244 22.09 -16.11 9.66
N TYR A 245 21.82 -16.51 8.41
CA TYR A 245 22.70 -16.23 7.27
C TYR A 245 22.10 -15.30 6.20
N ARG A 246 20.78 -15.05 6.25
CA ARG A 246 20.08 -14.08 5.40
C ARG A 246 18.95 -13.44 6.20
N ALA A 247 18.72 -12.15 5.97
CA ALA A 247 17.65 -11.40 6.61
C ALA A 247 17.03 -10.39 5.63
N VAL A 248 15.70 -10.42 5.50
CA VAL A 248 14.94 -9.50 4.64
C VAL A 248 13.81 -8.89 5.46
N LEU A 249 13.68 -7.57 5.42
CA LEU A 249 12.59 -6.85 6.04
C LEU A 249 11.49 -6.59 5.01
N GLU A 250 10.28 -7.06 5.27
CA GLU A 250 9.08 -6.73 4.50
C GLU A 250 8.31 -5.63 5.22
N VAL A 251 8.17 -4.46 4.61
CA VAL A 251 7.51 -3.29 5.21
C VAL A 251 6.12 -3.10 4.61
N PHE A 252 5.12 -2.90 5.47
CA PHE A 252 3.77 -2.51 5.10
C PHE A 252 3.56 -1.03 5.40
N VAL A 253 2.91 -0.32 4.49
CA VAL A 253 2.64 1.11 4.64
C VAL A 253 1.27 1.48 4.11
N SER A 254 0.56 2.31 4.86
CA SER A 254 -0.63 3.05 4.38
C SER A 254 -0.68 4.43 5.03
N PHE A 255 -1.22 5.41 4.30
CA PHE A 255 -1.29 6.82 4.68
C PHE A 255 -2.74 7.27 4.73
N HIS A 256 -3.13 8.06 5.74
CA HIS A 256 -4.52 8.40 6.08
C HIS A 256 -4.63 9.84 6.57
N SER A 257 -5.85 10.30 6.85
CA SER A 257 -6.13 11.63 7.42
C SER A 257 -5.50 12.74 6.56
N SER A 258 -4.75 13.67 7.14
CA SER A 258 -4.08 14.79 6.47
C SER A 258 -3.14 14.36 5.34
N ASP A 259 -2.63 13.12 5.39
CA ASP A 259 -1.75 12.57 4.36
C ASP A 259 -2.44 11.58 3.41
N GLU A 260 -3.76 11.36 3.48
CA GLU A 260 -4.47 10.47 2.53
C GLU A 260 -4.23 10.89 1.06
N PHE A 261 -4.09 12.19 0.81
CA PHE A 261 -3.85 12.78 -0.50
C PHE A 261 -2.54 13.56 -0.58
N TRP A 262 -1.50 13.15 0.17
CA TRP A 262 -0.22 13.88 0.31
C TRP A 262 0.38 14.37 -1.02
N TYR A 263 0.19 13.66 -2.13
CA TYR A 263 0.66 14.01 -3.48
C TYR A 263 0.00 15.26 -4.08
N THR A 264 -1.05 15.77 -3.44
CA THR A 264 -1.78 17.00 -3.78
C THR A 264 -1.45 18.15 -2.85
N ASN A 265 -0.69 17.93 -1.77
CA ASN A 265 -0.46 18.93 -0.75
C ASN A 265 0.48 20.05 -1.29
N PRO A 266 0.11 21.33 -1.12
CA PRO A 266 0.98 22.44 -1.47
C PRO A 266 2.07 22.67 -0.39
N PRO A 267 3.10 23.47 -0.70
CA PRO A 267 4.04 23.96 0.30
C PRO A 267 3.35 24.82 1.39
N ASN A 268 3.94 24.89 2.58
CA ASN A 268 3.38 25.65 3.69
C ASN A 268 3.33 27.15 3.39
N GLU A 269 4.30 27.68 2.63
CA GLU A 269 4.36 29.09 2.25
C GLU A 269 3.13 29.52 1.42
N TYR A 270 2.61 28.61 0.58
CA TYR A 270 1.38 28.87 -0.19
C TYR A 270 0.14 28.91 0.71
N ILE A 271 0.09 28.03 1.71
CA ILE A 271 -1.01 27.97 2.69
C ILE A 271 -1.03 29.25 3.53
N GLU A 272 0.13 29.67 4.04
CA GLU A 272 0.29 30.87 4.85
C GLU A 272 -0.08 32.13 4.06
N ALA A 273 0.45 32.27 2.84
CA ALA A 273 0.18 33.45 2.00
C ALA A 273 -1.29 33.61 1.61
N ASN A 274 -2.07 32.51 1.61
CA ASN A 274 -3.48 32.50 1.22
C ASN A 274 -4.45 32.23 2.39
N ASN A 275 -3.96 32.17 3.63
CA ASN A 275 -4.76 31.87 4.83
C ASN A 275 -5.58 30.56 4.73
N LEU A 276 -4.99 29.49 4.18
CA LEU A 276 -5.68 28.22 3.91
C LEU A 276 -5.50 27.20 5.06
N SER A 277 -5.83 27.57 6.30
CA SER A 277 -5.50 26.78 7.50
C SER A 277 -6.11 25.36 7.56
N SER A 278 -7.06 25.03 6.69
CA SER A 278 -7.69 23.70 6.60
C SER A 278 -7.09 22.81 5.50
N VAL A 279 -6.12 23.29 4.73
CA VAL A 279 -5.46 22.52 3.67
C VAL A 279 -4.22 21.84 4.26
N PRO A 280 -4.08 20.51 4.14
CA PRO A 280 -2.86 19.81 4.55
C PRO A 280 -1.64 20.30 3.78
N GLY A 281 -0.56 20.61 4.50
CA GLY A 281 0.68 21.14 3.95
C GLY A 281 1.81 20.12 3.79
N ASN A 282 3.02 20.58 4.07
CA ASN A 282 4.29 19.84 3.98
C ASN A 282 4.68 19.37 2.56
N GLY A 283 4.06 19.96 1.53
CA GLY A 283 4.37 19.67 0.14
C GLY A 283 4.08 18.23 -0.29
N ALA A 284 4.36 17.94 -1.55
CA ALA A 284 3.90 16.73 -2.21
C ALA A 284 4.87 15.54 -2.12
N PHE A 285 5.77 15.45 -1.14
CA PHE A 285 6.74 14.36 -1.04
C PHE A 285 6.78 13.71 0.34
N ARG A 286 6.81 12.38 0.38
CA ARG A 286 6.90 11.54 1.59
C ARG A 286 7.87 10.40 1.35
N GLU A 287 8.74 10.12 2.32
CA GLU A 287 9.68 9.00 2.32
C GLU A 287 9.56 8.27 3.65
N VAL A 288 9.24 6.98 3.63
CA VAL A 288 9.38 6.13 4.82
C VAL A 288 10.84 5.72 4.94
N ILE A 289 11.48 6.10 6.03
CA ILE A 289 12.86 5.76 6.36
C ILE A 289 12.84 4.54 7.27
N VAL A 290 13.62 3.51 6.92
CA VAL A 290 13.79 2.31 7.72
C VAL A 290 15.19 2.31 8.32
N LYS A 291 15.26 2.24 9.64
CA LYS A 291 16.52 2.22 10.40
C LYS A 291 16.68 0.92 11.18
N VAL A 292 17.91 0.47 11.29
CA VAL A 292 18.32 -0.53 12.27
C VAL A 292 19.46 0.06 13.08
N ASP A 293 19.22 0.22 14.39
CA ASP A 293 20.01 1.06 15.26
C ASP A 293 20.20 2.45 14.62
N ASP A 294 21.45 2.91 14.48
CA ASP A 294 21.78 4.21 13.89
C ASP A 294 21.89 4.21 12.34
N HIS A 295 21.66 3.07 11.66
CA HIS A 295 21.86 2.95 10.21
C HIS A 295 20.55 3.00 9.45
N VAL A 296 20.47 3.85 8.41
CA VAL A 296 19.40 3.76 7.41
C VAL A 296 19.68 2.54 6.53
N VAL A 297 18.90 1.48 6.71
CA VAL A 297 19.07 0.21 5.97
C VAL A 297 18.28 0.20 4.66
N GLY A 298 17.30 1.09 4.52
CA GLY A 298 16.53 1.28 3.30
C GLY A 298 15.49 2.39 3.43
N ALA A 299 14.78 2.63 2.32
CA ALA A 299 13.67 3.57 2.25
C ALA A 299 12.52 2.97 1.43
N VAL A 300 11.31 3.45 1.69
CA VAL A 300 10.10 3.10 0.92
C VAL A 300 9.45 4.38 0.40
N TRP A 301 9.36 4.48 -0.92
CA TRP A 301 8.56 5.49 -1.62
C TRP A 301 7.33 4.77 -2.17
N PRO A 302 6.21 4.82 -1.44
CA PRO A 302 5.10 3.91 -1.69
C PRO A 302 4.42 4.23 -3.02
N PHE A 303 3.90 3.19 -3.66
CA PHE A 303 2.88 3.35 -4.68
C PHE A 303 1.72 4.18 -4.11
N THR A 304 1.29 5.20 -4.84
CA THR A 304 0.19 6.07 -4.42
C THR A 304 -1.15 5.36 -4.60
N VAL A 305 -1.47 4.46 -3.67
CA VAL A 305 -2.77 3.82 -3.57
C VAL A 305 -3.84 4.90 -3.40
N ILE A 306 -4.92 4.81 -4.17
CA ILE A 306 -6.12 5.61 -3.97
C ILE A 306 -7.19 4.67 -3.44
N TYR A 307 -7.65 4.91 -2.22
CA TYR A 307 -8.66 4.10 -1.54
C TYR A 307 -10.04 4.24 -2.20
N THR A 308 -10.98 3.39 -1.81
CA THR A 308 -12.27 3.29 -2.51
C THR A 308 -13.17 4.51 -2.31
N GLY A 309 -12.86 5.39 -1.35
CA GLY A 309 -13.46 6.71 -1.17
C GLY A 309 -12.71 7.86 -1.84
N GLY A 310 -11.45 7.65 -2.24
CA GLY A 310 -10.50 8.72 -2.54
C GLY A 310 -10.74 9.46 -3.86
N VAL A 311 -10.43 10.77 -3.89
CA VAL A 311 -10.59 11.72 -5.01
C VAL A 311 -12.05 11.91 -5.46
N ASN A 312 -12.69 10.82 -5.89
CA ASN A 312 -14.11 10.74 -6.19
C ASN A 312 -14.53 9.26 -6.02
N PRO A 313 -15.37 8.94 -5.03
CA PRO A 313 -15.73 7.55 -4.72
C PRO A 313 -16.48 6.83 -5.84
N LEU A 314 -17.06 7.57 -6.80
CA LEU A 314 -17.76 6.98 -7.94
C LEU A 314 -16.81 6.37 -8.98
N LEU A 315 -15.52 6.70 -8.92
CA LEU A 315 -14.50 6.14 -9.80
C LEU A 315 -14.28 4.64 -9.50
N TRP A 316 -14.37 4.24 -8.24
CA TRP A 316 -13.89 2.94 -7.77
C TRP A 316 -15.00 1.88 -7.73
N ARG A 317 -15.96 1.96 -8.66
CA ARG A 317 -17.19 1.16 -8.67
C ARG A 317 -17.39 0.49 -10.04
N PRO A 318 -17.60 -0.84 -10.10
CA PRO A 318 -17.20 -1.84 -9.11
C PRO A 318 -15.71 -2.24 -9.18
N ILE A 319 -14.94 -1.63 -10.11
CA ILE A 319 -13.49 -1.86 -10.25
C ILE A 319 -12.77 -0.89 -9.31
N THR A 320 -12.08 -1.41 -8.30
CA THR A 320 -11.40 -0.58 -7.29
C THR A 320 -10.02 -0.10 -7.73
N GLY A 321 -9.47 0.88 -7.01
CA GLY A 321 -8.14 1.42 -7.28
C GLY A 321 -7.06 0.33 -7.22
N ILE A 322 -6.03 0.41 -8.05
CA ILE A 322 -4.88 -0.51 -8.00
C ILE A 322 -4.32 -0.56 -6.56
N GLY A 323 -4.16 -1.77 -6.00
CA GLY A 323 -3.60 -1.97 -4.66
C GLY A 323 -4.47 -1.48 -3.50
N SER A 324 -5.74 -1.15 -3.73
CA SER A 324 -6.67 -0.74 -2.66
C SER A 324 -7.18 -1.95 -1.87
N PHE A 325 -7.40 -3.09 -2.51
CA PHE A 325 -7.81 -4.32 -1.85
C PHE A 325 -6.63 -5.15 -1.36
N ASN A 326 -5.52 -5.15 -2.10
CA ASN A 326 -4.29 -5.83 -1.68
C ASN A 326 -3.14 -4.83 -1.67
N LEU A 327 -2.92 -4.16 -0.54
CA LEU A 327 -1.91 -3.10 -0.47
C LEU A 327 -0.49 -3.68 -0.67
N PRO A 328 0.37 -2.98 -1.45
CA PRO A 328 1.74 -3.43 -1.70
C PRO A 328 2.59 -3.48 -0.43
N THR A 329 3.56 -4.41 -0.41
CA THR A 329 4.66 -4.45 0.55
C THR A 329 6.00 -4.21 -0.13
N TYR A 330 7.00 -3.87 0.68
CA TYR A 330 8.32 -3.45 0.20
C TYR A 330 9.42 -4.22 0.92
N ASP A 331 10.22 -4.95 0.15
CA ASP A 331 11.31 -5.78 0.68
C ASP A 331 12.62 -4.97 0.71
N ILE A 332 13.33 -5.06 1.84
CA ILE A 332 14.65 -4.48 2.09
C ILE A 332 15.58 -5.60 2.56
N ASP A 333 16.61 -5.93 1.78
CA ASP A 333 17.56 -6.98 2.16
C ASP A 333 18.61 -6.41 3.12
N ILE A 334 18.52 -6.79 4.39
CA ILE A 334 19.42 -6.34 5.46
C ILE A 334 20.53 -7.34 5.74
N THR A 335 20.70 -8.38 4.91
CA THR A 335 21.78 -9.36 5.00
C THR A 335 23.17 -8.70 5.12
N PRO A 336 23.50 -7.62 4.39
CA PRO A 336 24.78 -6.92 4.55
C PRO A 336 25.08 -6.45 5.98
N PHE A 337 24.06 -6.21 6.81
CA PHE A 337 24.21 -5.72 8.17
C PHE A 337 24.33 -6.83 9.21
N LEU A 338 24.15 -8.12 8.85
CA LEU A 338 24.18 -9.22 9.81
C LEU A 338 25.48 -9.28 10.64
N GLY A 339 26.61 -8.82 10.12
CA GLY A 339 27.85 -8.71 10.91
C GLY A 339 27.75 -7.84 12.15
N LYS A 340 26.81 -6.88 12.18
CA LYS A 340 26.52 -6.03 13.35
C LYS A 340 25.35 -6.55 14.19
N LEU A 341 24.47 -7.38 13.62
CA LEU A 341 23.20 -7.78 14.22
C LEU A 341 23.22 -9.17 14.90
N LEU A 342 24.32 -9.91 14.75
CA LEU A 342 24.49 -11.29 15.26
C LEU A 342 25.29 -11.36 16.57
N ASP A 343 25.25 -10.29 17.37
CA ASP A 343 25.97 -10.20 18.64
C ASP A 343 25.19 -10.77 19.84
N GLY A 344 23.94 -11.19 19.61
CA GLY A 344 23.05 -11.76 20.62
C GLY A 344 22.30 -10.73 21.46
N LYS A 345 22.41 -9.43 21.13
CA LYS A 345 21.67 -8.35 21.79
C LYS A 345 20.41 -8.01 20.99
N GLU A 346 19.58 -7.17 21.60
CA GLU A 346 18.47 -6.55 20.90
C GLU A 346 18.97 -5.36 20.06
N HIS A 347 18.40 -5.22 18.87
CA HIS A 347 18.64 -4.12 17.95
C HIS A 347 17.33 -3.38 17.70
N ASP A 348 17.39 -2.07 17.55
CA ASP A 348 16.21 -1.23 17.37
C ASP A 348 15.83 -1.13 15.88
N PHE A 349 14.64 -1.58 15.53
CA PHE A 349 14.09 -1.45 14.17
C PHE A 349 13.13 -0.26 14.14
N GLY A 350 13.57 0.84 13.55
CA GLY A 350 12.88 2.12 13.56
C GLY A 350 12.28 2.51 12.20
N PHE A 351 11.14 3.20 12.27
CA PHE A 351 10.39 3.74 11.14
C PHE A 351 10.07 5.22 11.39
N ALA A 352 10.32 6.05 10.38
CA ALA A 352 9.96 7.46 10.38
C ALA A 352 9.48 7.86 8.99
N VAL A 353 8.70 8.94 8.88
CA VAL A 353 8.21 9.41 7.58
C VAL A 353 8.58 10.87 7.37
N THR A 354 9.39 11.14 6.36
CA THR A 354 9.81 12.49 5.97
C THR A 354 8.59 13.32 5.56
N ASN A 355 8.49 14.55 6.07
CA ASN A 355 7.40 15.49 5.81
C ASN A 355 6.00 15.01 6.24
N ALA A 356 5.90 13.95 7.04
CA ALA A 356 4.62 13.38 7.41
C ALA A 356 3.70 14.36 8.14
N LEU A 357 2.43 14.22 7.81
CA LEU A 357 1.29 14.61 8.62
C LEU A 357 0.60 13.35 9.14
N ASP A 358 -0.33 13.52 10.07
CA ASP A 358 -1.10 12.41 10.61
C ASP A 358 -1.96 11.78 9.49
N VAL A 359 -2.10 10.45 9.40
CA VAL A 359 -1.36 9.39 10.12
C VAL A 359 -0.86 8.35 9.11
N TRP A 360 0.34 7.82 9.37
CA TRP A 360 0.94 6.73 8.60
C TRP A 360 0.93 5.45 9.43
N TYR A 361 0.28 4.41 8.91
CA TYR A 361 0.34 3.08 9.50
C TYR A 361 1.50 2.28 8.91
N ILE A 362 2.43 1.87 9.78
CA ILE A 362 3.65 1.18 9.39
C ILE A 362 3.88 0.00 10.34
N ASP A 363 4.24 -1.14 9.78
CA ASP A 363 4.86 -2.26 10.50
C ASP A 363 5.67 -3.08 9.51
N ALA A 364 6.34 -4.11 10.02
CA ALA A 364 7.16 -4.97 9.18
C ALA A 364 7.22 -6.41 9.68
N ASN A 365 7.64 -7.30 8.79
CA ASN A 365 7.99 -8.69 9.11
C ASN A 365 9.46 -8.91 8.77
N LEU A 366 10.23 -9.39 9.75
CA LEU A 366 11.62 -9.77 9.56
C LEU A 366 11.71 -11.26 9.19
N HIS A 367 12.03 -11.52 7.93
CA HIS A 367 12.21 -12.85 7.35
C HIS A 367 13.66 -13.30 7.54
N LEU A 368 13.88 -14.40 8.26
CA LEU A 368 15.21 -14.90 8.63
C LEU A 368 15.46 -16.31 8.10
N TRP A 369 16.62 -16.53 7.48
CA TRP A 369 17.08 -17.86 7.10
C TRP A 369 18.19 -18.30 8.03
N LEU A 370 18.06 -19.49 8.59
CA LEU A 370 18.89 -20.00 9.68
C LEU A 370 19.79 -21.14 9.21
N ASP A 371 21.05 -21.11 9.65
CA ASP A 371 21.97 -22.22 9.45
C ASP A 371 21.70 -23.30 10.49
N HIS A 372 21.03 -24.38 10.09
CA HIS A 372 20.71 -25.49 10.99
C HIS A 372 21.92 -26.40 11.29
N LYS A 373 23.05 -26.24 10.58
CA LYS A 373 24.28 -27.02 10.80
C LYS A 373 25.31 -26.28 11.67
N SER A 374 25.10 -25.00 11.92
CA SER A 374 25.96 -24.20 12.79
C SER A 374 25.16 -23.52 13.90
N LYS A 375 25.75 -23.42 15.09
CA LYS A 375 25.16 -22.63 16.20
C LYS A 375 25.35 -21.12 16.00
N LYS A 376 26.29 -20.71 15.15
CA LYS A 376 26.61 -19.30 14.90
C LYS A 376 27.13 -19.09 13.49
N THR A 377 26.74 -17.99 12.88
CA THR A 377 27.30 -17.44 11.65
C THR A 377 28.19 -16.25 12.00
N VAL A 378 29.14 -15.93 11.11
CA VAL A 378 30.04 -14.79 11.29
C VAL A 378 29.84 -13.85 10.12
N GLY A 379 29.39 -12.62 10.40
CA GLY A 379 29.20 -11.61 9.37
C GLY A 379 30.18 -10.45 9.50
N SER A 380 30.35 -9.70 8.42
CA SER A 380 31.05 -8.41 8.42
C SER A 380 30.38 -7.43 7.47
N LEU A 381 30.30 -6.15 7.85
CA LEU A 381 29.86 -5.08 6.96
C LEU A 381 31.09 -4.54 6.22
N ILE A 382 31.11 -4.68 4.89
CA ILE A 382 32.24 -4.34 4.02
C ILE A 382 32.12 -2.89 3.52
N GLY A 383 30.92 -2.48 3.14
CA GLY A 383 30.65 -1.15 2.61
C GLY A 383 29.23 -0.70 2.93
N TYR A 384 29.06 0.60 3.18
CA TYR A 384 27.77 1.21 3.45
C TYR A 384 27.78 2.65 2.93
N ASP A 385 26.79 2.97 2.11
CA ASP A 385 26.56 4.31 1.58
C ASP A 385 25.07 4.63 1.63
N ALA A 386 24.70 5.68 2.36
CA ALA A 386 23.32 6.13 2.49
C ALA A 386 23.28 7.66 2.63
N PRO A 387 23.60 8.41 1.56
CA PRO A 387 23.58 9.86 1.59
C PRO A 387 22.20 10.38 2.02
N ALA A 388 22.19 11.62 2.53
CA ALA A 388 20.96 12.32 2.85
C ALA A 388 20.04 12.44 1.62
N LEU A 389 18.74 12.51 1.86
CA LEU A 389 17.74 12.77 0.83
C LEU A 389 18.06 14.09 0.11
N ALA A 390 18.18 14.05 -1.22
CA ALA A 390 18.26 15.26 -2.02
C ALA A 390 16.83 15.66 -2.42
N LEU A 391 16.33 16.76 -1.86
CA LEU A 391 14.99 17.29 -2.09
C LEU A 391 15.11 18.71 -2.67
N ASN A 392 14.32 18.99 -3.71
CA ASN A 392 14.22 20.30 -4.33
C ASN A 392 12.76 20.67 -4.53
N LEU A 393 12.42 21.92 -4.27
CA LEU A 393 11.09 22.49 -4.49
C LEU A 393 11.25 23.77 -5.31
N ASP A 394 10.60 23.82 -6.47
CA ASP A 394 10.42 25.02 -7.26
C ASP A 394 8.96 25.46 -7.13
N SER A 395 8.73 26.67 -6.60
CA SER A 395 7.40 27.18 -6.27
C SER A 395 7.19 28.57 -6.88
N GLY A 396 6.02 28.79 -7.46
CA GLY A 396 5.60 30.09 -7.96
C GLY A 396 4.09 30.21 -7.98
N PHE A 397 3.56 31.25 -7.34
CA PHE A 397 2.11 31.47 -7.22
C PHE A 397 1.76 32.96 -7.12
N SER A 398 0.51 33.27 -7.44
CA SER A 398 -0.11 34.59 -7.29
C SER A 398 -1.53 34.40 -6.79
N GLY A 399 -1.76 34.70 -5.52
CA GLY A 399 -2.99 34.31 -4.84
C GLY A 399 -3.16 32.79 -4.86
N LEU A 400 -4.34 32.32 -5.25
CA LEU A 400 -4.72 30.89 -5.27
C LEU A 400 -4.26 30.13 -6.52
N ASP A 401 -3.68 30.81 -7.50
CA ASP A 401 -3.14 30.18 -8.70
C ASP A 401 -1.63 30.02 -8.58
N GLY A 402 -1.13 28.82 -8.87
CA GLY A 402 0.28 28.51 -8.63
C GLY A 402 0.73 27.18 -9.21
N LYS A 403 2.04 27.01 -9.27
CA LYS A 403 2.71 25.79 -9.71
C LYS A 403 3.82 25.44 -8.73
N PHE A 404 3.81 24.18 -8.32
CA PHE A 404 4.79 23.61 -7.40
C PHE A 404 5.40 22.37 -8.05
N VAL A 405 6.72 22.37 -8.22
CA VAL A 405 7.46 21.22 -8.76
C VAL A 405 8.39 20.70 -7.67
N THR A 406 8.07 19.52 -7.14
CA THR A 406 8.89 18.82 -6.16
C THR A 406 9.71 17.74 -6.85
N GLY A 407 11.03 17.76 -6.67
CA GLY A 407 11.95 16.74 -7.15
C GLY A 407 12.71 16.12 -5.98
N ALA A 408 12.84 14.80 -5.94
CA ALA A 408 13.63 14.13 -4.92
C ALA A 408 14.45 12.97 -5.48
N SER A 409 15.60 12.66 -4.86
CA SER A 409 16.39 11.47 -5.15
C SER A 409 17.03 10.90 -3.90
N ARG A 410 17.10 9.57 -3.81
CA ARG A 410 17.71 8.82 -2.71
C ARG A 410 18.58 7.69 -3.24
N HIS A 411 19.68 7.41 -2.55
CA HIS A 411 20.48 6.22 -2.73
C HIS A 411 20.76 5.58 -1.37
N VAL A 412 20.67 4.25 -1.31
CA VAL A 412 21.12 3.44 -0.19
C VAL A 412 21.82 2.22 -0.77
N SER A 413 23.00 1.86 -0.28
CA SER A 413 23.71 0.64 -0.66
C SER A 413 24.50 0.10 0.51
N ALA A 414 24.49 -1.21 0.67
CA ALA A 414 25.29 -1.91 1.66
C ALA A 414 25.85 -3.20 1.06
N THR A 415 27.09 -3.51 1.39
CA THR A 415 27.78 -4.76 1.06
C THR A 415 28.29 -5.39 2.34
N GLY A 416 28.02 -6.66 2.55
CA GLY A 416 28.52 -7.42 3.69
C GLY A 416 28.80 -8.87 3.33
N SER A 417 29.67 -9.51 4.11
CA SER A 417 29.91 -10.96 4.01
C SER A 417 29.27 -11.70 5.18
N VAL A 418 28.83 -12.93 4.93
CA VAL A 418 28.35 -13.86 5.94
C VAL A 418 28.97 -15.23 5.69
N LYS A 419 29.63 -15.76 6.71
CA LYS A 419 30.18 -17.11 6.75
C LYS A 419 29.25 -18.02 7.56
N SER A 420 28.76 -19.06 6.88
CA SER A 420 27.92 -20.12 7.45
C SER A 420 28.51 -21.49 7.11
N SER A 421 27.83 -22.56 7.52
CA SER A 421 28.16 -23.94 7.14
C SER A 421 28.06 -24.20 5.64
N TYR A 422 27.35 -23.32 4.90
CA TYR A 422 27.20 -23.41 3.45
C TYR A 422 28.33 -22.69 2.69
N GLY A 423 29.24 -22.01 3.39
CA GLY A 423 30.33 -21.23 2.82
C GLY A 423 30.27 -19.76 3.21
N GLU A 424 31.19 -18.99 2.65
CA GLU A 424 31.24 -17.54 2.78
C GLU A 424 30.63 -16.88 1.55
N VAL A 425 29.67 -15.99 1.79
CA VAL A 425 28.90 -15.31 0.76
C VAL A 425 28.97 -13.82 1.00
N THR A 426 29.18 -13.05 -0.06
CA THR A 426 29.09 -11.59 -0.06
C THR A 426 27.78 -11.16 -0.70
N THR A 427 26.98 -10.40 0.04
CA THR A 427 25.70 -9.83 -0.42
C THR A 427 25.84 -8.33 -0.55
N THR A 428 25.38 -7.78 -1.67
CA THR A 428 25.20 -6.35 -1.88
C THR A 428 23.73 -6.07 -2.11
N PHE A 429 23.16 -5.19 -1.30
CA PHE A 429 21.82 -4.63 -1.51
C PHE A 429 21.95 -3.16 -1.90
N TYR A 430 21.10 -2.70 -2.80
CA TYR A 430 20.99 -1.29 -3.09
C TYR A 430 19.56 -0.88 -3.43
N GLN A 431 19.27 0.40 -3.19
CA GLN A 431 18.10 1.11 -3.66
C GLN A 431 18.50 2.44 -4.30
N ARG A 432 17.78 2.81 -5.34
CA ARG A 432 17.90 4.09 -6.04
C ARG A 432 16.51 4.60 -6.37
N PHE A 433 16.27 5.85 -6.03
CA PHE A 433 14.96 6.46 -6.21
C PHE A 433 15.06 7.82 -6.90
N SER A 434 14.09 8.12 -7.75
CA SER A 434 13.88 9.43 -8.37
C SER A 434 12.40 9.77 -8.38
N TYR A 435 12.06 10.98 -7.94
CA TYR A 435 10.69 11.46 -7.76
C TYR A 435 10.54 12.80 -8.44
N VAL A 436 9.44 12.97 -9.15
CA VAL A 436 9.00 14.28 -9.67
C VAL A 436 7.50 14.39 -9.47
N ASN A 437 7.04 15.52 -8.93
CA ASN A 437 5.65 15.91 -8.87
C ASN A 437 5.49 17.35 -9.32
N SER A 438 4.56 17.60 -10.24
CA SER A 438 4.09 18.92 -10.61
C SER A 438 2.65 19.06 -10.15
N ASN A 439 2.41 19.95 -9.19
CA ASN A 439 1.10 20.29 -8.65
C ASN A 439 0.74 21.73 -9.09
N VAL A 440 -0.37 21.89 -9.80
CA VAL A 440 -0.77 23.14 -10.44
C VAL A 440 -2.19 23.50 -10.04
N TYR A 441 -2.37 24.71 -9.51
CA TYR A 441 -3.66 25.32 -9.20
C TYR A 441 -3.95 26.43 -10.22
N THR A 442 -5.17 26.44 -10.76
CA THR A 442 -5.64 27.43 -11.73
C THR A 442 -7.10 27.79 -11.48
N ASN A 443 -7.57 28.85 -12.15
CA ASN A 443 -8.94 29.35 -12.04
C ASN A 443 -9.28 29.70 -10.58
N ASN A 444 -8.40 30.49 -9.96
CA ASN A 444 -8.48 30.89 -8.56
C ASN A 444 -8.58 29.66 -7.62
N GLY A 445 -7.74 28.66 -7.86
CA GLY A 445 -7.66 27.42 -7.08
C GLY A 445 -8.82 26.42 -7.26
N THR A 446 -9.79 26.68 -8.15
CA THR A 446 -10.92 25.76 -8.39
C THR A 446 -10.56 24.55 -9.25
N VAL A 447 -9.42 24.61 -9.95
CA VAL A 447 -8.87 23.51 -10.75
C VAL A 447 -7.49 23.15 -10.22
N GLN A 448 -7.28 21.86 -9.96
CA GLN A 448 -5.99 21.31 -9.57
C GLN A 448 -5.56 20.19 -10.51
N VAL A 449 -4.29 20.21 -10.90
CA VAL A 449 -3.66 19.16 -11.73
C VAL A 449 -2.37 18.70 -11.08
N VAL A 450 -2.29 17.40 -10.80
CA VAL A 450 -1.08 16.71 -10.31
C VAL A 450 -0.57 15.78 -11.39
N ASN A 451 0.73 15.86 -11.66
CA ASN A 451 1.45 14.89 -12.47
C ASN A 451 2.69 14.43 -11.70
N GLN A 452 2.69 13.16 -11.29
CA GLN A 452 3.71 12.55 -10.45
C GLN A 452 4.31 11.33 -11.14
N THR A 453 5.61 11.12 -10.94
CA THR A 453 6.31 9.88 -11.28
C THR A 453 7.27 9.51 -10.16
N ILE A 454 7.13 8.27 -9.67
CA ILE A 454 8.08 7.63 -8.77
C ILE A 454 8.83 6.57 -9.57
N ASP A 455 10.16 6.67 -9.65
CA ASP A 455 11.05 5.65 -10.21
C ASP A 455 11.83 5.03 -9.06
N ALA A 456 11.63 3.73 -8.83
CA ALA A 456 12.23 2.96 -7.75
C ALA A 456 12.98 1.76 -8.34
N LYS A 457 14.28 1.71 -8.09
CA LYS A 457 15.15 0.59 -8.48
C LYS A 457 15.77 -0.02 -7.23
N SER A 458 15.71 -1.33 -7.13
CA SER A 458 16.43 -2.08 -6.11
C SER A 458 17.12 -3.28 -6.72
N GLY A 459 18.17 -3.75 -6.07
CA GLY A 459 18.82 -4.98 -6.47
C GLY A 459 19.56 -5.66 -5.33
N VAL A 460 19.63 -6.98 -5.43
CA VAL A 460 20.39 -7.86 -4.54
C VAL A 460 21.37 -8.65 -5.38
N PHE A 461 22.65 -8.54 -5.06
CA PHE A 461 23.72 -9.27 -5.73
C PHE A 461 24.49 -10.11 -4.71
N VAL A 462 24.52 -11.42 -4.93
CA VAL A 462 25.08 -12.41 -4.03
C VAL A 462 26.16 -13.19 -4.78
N LYS A 463 27.38 -13.21 -4.23
CA LYS A 463 28.52 -13.95 -4.79
C LYS A 463 29.26 -14.74 -3.72
N ASP A 464 29.87 -15.84 -4.13
CA ASP A 464 30.93 -16.50 -3.37
C ASP A 464 32.30 -16.24 -4.04
N THR A 465 33.34 -16.97 -3.63
CA THR A 465 34.69 -16.85 -4.20
C THR A 465 34.79 -17.32 -5.65
N SER A 466 33.82 -18.10 -6.14
CA SER A 466 33.88 -18.82 -7.40
C SER A 466 32.87 -18.31 -8.44
N ALA A 467 31.71 -17.81 -8.02
CA ALA A 467 30.62 -17.44 -8.91
C ALA A 467 29.62 -16.44 -8.32
N VAL A 468 28.81 -15.86 -9.20
CA VAL A 468 27.57 -15.16 -8.83
C VAL A 468 26.49 -16.20 -8.52
N LEU A 469 26.04 -16.22 -7.27
CA LEU A 469 25.00 -17.13 -6.81
C LEU A 469 23.61 -16.61 -7.20
N LEU A 470 23.38 -15.31 -7.00
CA LEU A 470 22.12 -14.63 -7.25
C LEU A 470 22.36 -13.19 -7.68
N SER A 471 21.61 -12.73 -8.67
CA SER A 471 21.50 -11.34 -9.06
C SER A 471 20.04 -11.06 -9.34
N GLU A 472 19.44 -10.24 -8.49
CA GLU A 472 18.07 -9.76 -8.64
C GLU A 472 18.09 -8.26 -8.86
N GLU A 473 17.36 -7.79 -9.87
CA GLU A 473 17.10 -6.37 -10.08
C GLU A 473 15.61 -6.16 -10.32
N VAL A 474 15.04 -5.20 -9.61
CA VAL A 474 13.63 -4.81 -9.70
C VAL A 474 13.57 -3.32 -9.99
N HIS A 475 12.90 -2.97 -11.10
CA HIS A 475 12.61 -1.60 -11.49
C HIS A 475 11.10 -1.39 -11.51
N LYS A 476 10.60 -0.52 -10.63
CA LYS A 476 9.21 -0.12 -10.52
C LYS A 476 9.06 1.36 -10.88
N VAL A 477 8.08 1.68 -11.71
CA VAL A 477 7.70 3.06 -12.05
C VAL A 477 6.21 3.24 -11.76
N PHE A 478 5.90 4.22 -10.91
CA PHE A 478 4.54 4.57 -10.49
C PHE A 478 4.15 5.94 -11.07
N PRO A 479 3.54 5.99 -12.27
CA PRO A 479 2.94 7.21 -12.79
C PRO A 479 1.60 7.50 -12.10
N LEU A 480 1.35 8.78 -11.81
CA LEU A 480 0.06 9.27 -11.33
C LEU A 480 -0.27 10.61 -12.01
N TYR A 481 -1.50 10.72 -12.49
CA TYR A 481 -2.10 11.94 -12.98
C TYR A 481 -3.44 12.12 -12.29
N VAL A 482 -3.66 13.28 -11.67
CA VAL A 482 -4.94 13.64 -11.06
C VAL A 482 -5.34 15.01 -11.57
N TYR A 483 -6.58 15.11 -12.02
CA TYR A 483 -7.26 16.36 -12.32
C TYR A 483 -8.51 16.43 -11.47
N THR A 484 -8.69 17.55 -10.79
CA THR A 484 -9.94 17.91 -10.11
C THR A 484 -10.35 19.31 -10.54
N GLY A 485 -11.66 19.50 -10.72
CA GLY A 485 -12.22 20.82 -11.00
C GLY A 485 -13.58 20.95 -10.35
N THR A 486 -13.82 22.06 -9.67
CA THR A 486 -15.12 22.37 -9.08
C THR A 486 -15.89 23.40 -9.89
N SER A 487 -17.22 23.27 -9.92
CA SER A 487 -18.13 24.21 -10.59
C SER A 487 -19.47 24.30 -9.86
N ASP A 488 -20.33 25.22 -10.32
CA ASP A 488 -21.73 25.34 -9.89
C ASP A 488 -21.92 25.50 -8.37
N GLN A 489 -20.99 26.19 -7.71
CA GLN A 489 -21.03 26.35 -6.26
C GLN A 489 -22.19 27.28 -5.85
N VAL A 490 -23.14 26.72 -5.09
CA VAL A 490 -24.28 27.46 -4.51
C VAL A 490 -24.44 27.03 -3.06
N GLY A 491 -24.06 27.92 -2.13
CA GLY A 491 -24.01 27.58 -0.70
C GLY A 491 -23.07 26.40 -0.44
N ASP A 492 -23.59 25.34 0.19
CA ASP A 492 -22.85 24.11 0.50
C ASP A 492 -22.89 23.05 -0.62
N GLU A 493 -23.42 23.39 -1.80
CA GLU A 493 -23.53 22.48 -2.94
C GLU A 493 -22.53 22.85 -4.04
N TYR A 494 -21.85 21.86 -4.61
CA TYR A 494 -20.93 22.04 -5.73
C TYR A 494 -20.87 20.79 -6.62
N SER A 495 -20.46 20.97 -7.87
CA SER A 495 -20.10 19.90 -8.79
C SER A 495 -18.59 19.66 -8.74
N LEU A 496 -18.15 18.40 -8.66
CA LEU A 496 -16.75 17.98 -8.79
C LEU A 496 -16.58 17.14 -10.04
N ILE A 497 -15.65 17.53 -10.90
CA ILE A 497 -15.17 16.75 -12.04
C ILE A 497 -13.81 16.17 -11.67
N SER A 498 -13.61 14.88 -11.92
CA SER A 498 -12.37 14.18 -11.60
C SER A 498 -11.90 13.33 -12.76
N LEU A 499 -10.59 13.36 -13.03
CA LEU A 499 -9.92 12.44 -13.93
C LEU A 499 -8.64 11.94 -13.26
N VAL A 500 -8.54 10.64 -13.08
CA VAL A 500 -7.40 9.98 -12.45
C VAL A 500 -6.80 8.99 -13.45
N LYS A 501 -5.48 8.98 -13.57
CA LYS A 501 -4.73 7.91 -14.21
C LYS A 501 -3.60 7.49 -13.30
N LEU A 502 -3.50 6.21 -13.01
CA LEU A 502 -2.45 5.66 -12.17
C LEU A 502 -1.98 4.33 -12.74
N GLY A 503 -0.78 3.89 -12.37
CA GLY A 503 -0.32 2.59 -12.78
C GLY A 503 0.93 2.08 -12.08
N ILE A 504 1.18 0.80 -12.27
CA ILE A 504 2.39 0.10 -11.87
C ILE A 504 3.04 -0.45 -13.13
N ASN A 505 4.25 0.04 -13.43
CA ASN A 505 5.11 -0.57 -14.44
C ASN A 505 6.29 -1.22 -13.70
N GLU A 506 6.37 -2.54 -13.73
CA GLU A 506 7.44 -3.28 -13.08
C GLU A 506 8.20 -4.11 -14.10
N LYS A 507 9.52 -4.16 -13.94
CA LYS A 507 10.38 -5.19 -14.53
C LYS A 507 11.24 -5.78 -13.42
N SER A 508 11.32 -7.10 -13.39
CA SER A 508 12.19 -7.84 -12.49
C SER A 508 12.98 -8.85 -13.30
N VAL A 509 14.27 -8.93 -13.01
CA VAL A 509 15.20 -9.90 -13.59
C VAL A 509 15.88 -10.61 -12.44
N LEU A 510 15.86 -11.94 -12.48
CA LEU A 510 16.59 -12.82 -11.58
C LEU A 510 17.54 -13.66 -12.42
N GLY A 511 18.80 -13.72 -12.05
CA GLY A 511 19.81 -14.55 -12.70
C GLY A 511 20.80 -15.11 -11.68
N GLY A 512 21.49 -16.18 -12.04
CA GLY A 512 22.55 -16.76 -11.21
C GLY A 512 22.62 -18.27 -11.35
N LYS A 513 23.25 -18.93 -10.37
CA LYS A 513 23.40 -20.39 -10.34
C LYS A 513 22.06 -21.12 -10.29
N LEU A 514 21.03 -20.48 -9.72
CA LEU A 514 19.68 -21.03 -9.57
C LEU A 514 18.81 -20.89 -10.83
N GLY A 515 19.36 -20.33 -11.92
CA GLY A 515 18.66 -20.14 -13.19
C GLY A 515 18.33 -18.69 -13.49
N PHE A 516 17.50 -18.48 -14.52
CA PHE A 516 17.07 -17.18 -14.98
C PHE A 516 15.55 -17.06 -14.89
N SER A 517 15.05 -15.98 -14.32
CA SER A 517 13.64 -15.62 -14.28
C SER A 517 13.48 -14.15 -14.70
N TYR A 518 12.39 -13.87 -15.39
CA TYR A 518 12.04 -12.52 -15.84
C TYR A 518 10.56 -12.30 -15.58
N ARG A 519 10.22 -11.11 -15.10
CA ARG A 519 8.84 -10.64 -14.95
C ARG A 519 8.72 -9.22 -15.46
N SER A 520 7.63 -8.93 -16.15
CA SER A 520 7.21 -7.60 -16.56
C SER A 520 5.73 -7.45 -16.30
N LEU A 521 5.36 -6.41 -15.56
CA LEU A 521 3.98 -6.02 -15.29
C LEU A 521 3.73 -4.61 -15.83
N ARG A 522 2.60 -4.43 -16.50
CA ARG A 522 1.99 -3.13 -16.76
C ARG A 522 0.55 -3.19 -16.29
N ASN A 523 0.25 -2.47 -15.22
CA ASN A 523 -1.10 -2.29 -14.70
C ASN A 523 -1.44 -0.80 -14.80
N ALA A 524 -2.35 -0.43 -15.68
CA ALA A 524 -2.71 0.96 -15.93
C ALA A 524 -4.21 1.15 -15.77
N GLN A 525 -4.62 2.12 -14.96
CA GLN A 525 -6.01 2.42 -14.68
C GLN A 525 -6.29 3.88 -15.01
N SER A 526 -7.40 4.14 -15.68
CA SER A 526 -7.91 5.47 -16.01
C SER A 526 -9.36 5.56 -15.56
N ALA A 527 -9.65 6.50 -14.67
CA ALA A 527 -10.97 6.73 -14.14
C ALA A 527 -11.40 8.18 -14.37
N ARG A 528 -12.67 8.40 -14.71
CA ARG A 528 -13.24 9.74 -14.81
C ARG A 528 -14.65 9.78 -14.27
N GLY A 529 -15.03 10.89 -13.67
CA GLY A 529 -16.35 11.02 -13.07
C GLY A 529 -16.74 12.45 -12.79
N THR A 530 -18.02 12.62 -12.52
CA THR A 530 -18.61 13.87 -12.06
C THR A 530 -19.54 13.55 -10.91
N MET A 531 -19.46 14.31 -9.83
CA MET A 531 -20.39 14.18 -8.70
C MET A 531 -20.90 15.54 -8.25
N LYS A 532 -22.17 15.58 -7.83
CA LYS A 532 -22.73 16.68 -7.06
C LYS A 532 -22.62 16.35 -5.58
N VAL A 533 -22.04 17.27 -4.83
CA VAL A 533 -21.79 17.13 -3.40
C VAL A 533 -22.58 18.20 -2.68
N LYS A 534 -23.25 17.82 -1.60
CA LYS A 534 -23.88 18.75 -0.65
C LYS A 534 -23.28 18.52 0.73
N LYS A 535 -22.63 19.54 1.29
CA LYS A 535 -21.75 19.41 2.45
C LYS A 535 -20.65 18.38 2.14
N ASN A 536 -20.76 17.17 2.71
CA ASN A 536 -19.79 16.08 2.53
C ASN A 536 -20.44 14.82 1.93
N LEU A 537 -21.67 14.92 1.44
CA LEU A 537 -22.41 13.77 0.92
C LEU A 537 -22.56 13.87 -0.59
N VAL A 538 -22.23 12.78 -1.27
CA VAL A 538 -22.52 12.60 -2.69
C VAL A 538 -24.03 12.46 -2.87
N VAL A 539 -24.64 13.39 -3.61
CA VAL A 539 -26.08 13.42 -3.90
C VAL A 539 -26.39 12.69 -5.20
N SER A 540 -25.57 12.91 -6.23
CA SER A 540 -25.70 12.27 -7.53
C SER A 540 -24.37 12.32 -8.26
N GLY A 541 -24.19 11.46 -9.27
CA GLY A 541 -23.00 11.51 -10.09
C GLY A 541 -22.85 10.29 -10.98
N LEU A 542 -21.80 10.31 -11.78
CA LEU A 542 -21.44 9.25 -12.72
C LEU A 542 -19.94 8.99 -12.63
N GLY A 543 -19.56 7.72 -12.70
CA GLY A 543 -18.18 7.27 -12.72
C GLY A 543 -17.92 6.30 -13.85
N LYS A 544 -16.70 6.30 -14.38
CA LYS A 544 -16.23 5.32 -15.37
C LYS A 544 -14.81 4.97 -15.06
N THR A 545 -14.48 3.69 -15.14
CA THR A 545 -13.13 3.19 -14.95
C THR A 545 -12.76 2.23 -16.06
N HIS A 546 -11.55 2.37 -16.55
CA HIS A 546 -10.94 1.46 -17.51
C HIS A 546 -9.59 1.02 -16.94
N GLN A 547 -9.33 -0.28 -16.97
CA GLN A 547 -8.07 -0.83 -16.49
C GLN A 547 -7.53 -1.87 -17.46
N VAL A 548 -6.23 -1.76 -17.73
CA VAL A 548 -5.47 -2.71 -18.54
C VAL A 548 -4.36 -3.29 -17.68
N TYR A 549 -4.45 -4.59 -17.43
CA TYR A 549 -3.45 -5.39 -16.74
C TYR A 549 -2.75 -6.28 -17.76
N LYS A 550 -1.41 -6.23 -17.80
CA LYS A 550 -0.57 -7.05 -18.67
C LYS A 550 0.64 -7.56 -17.92
N TYR A 551 0.71 -8.86 -17.78
CA TYR A 551 1.81 -9.59 -17.17
C TYR A 551 2.49 -10.49 -18.20
N VAL A 552 3.82 -10.45 -18.23
CA VAL A 552 4.67 -11.35 -19.00
C VAL A 552 5.79 -11.82 -18.10
N GLY A 553 5.91 -13.12 -17.88
CA GLY A 553 6.97 -13.70 -17.09
C GLY A 553 7.43 -15.07 -17.61
N THR A 554 8.50 -15.58 -17.04
CA THR A 554 8.99 -16.94 -17.31
C THR A 554 8.02 -18.02 -16.84
N ASP A 555 7.13 -17.69 -15.90
CA ASP A 555 6.07 -18.53 -15.36
C ASP A 555 4.73 -18.39 -16.11
N GLY A 556 4.68 -17.58 -17.16
CA GLY A 556 3.52 -17.45 -18.04
C GLY A 556 3.12 -16.01 -18.34
N CYS A 557 1.91 -15.87 -18.86
CA CYS A 557 1.36 -14.61 -19.32
C CYS A 557 -0.06 -14.45 -18.79
N TYR A 558 -0.46 -13.21 -18.54
CA TYR A 558 -1.84 -12.88 -18.23
C TYR A 558 -2.16 -11.47 -18.71
N PHE A 559 -3.33 -11.29 -19.30
CA PHE A 559 -3.86 -9.97 -19.58
C PHE A 559 -5.32 -9.88 -19.14
N ARG A 560 -5.75 -8.67 -18.77
CA ARG A 560 -7.15 -8.30 -18.59
C ARG A 560 -7.36 -6.85 -19.01
N ASP A 561 -8.38 -6.62 -19.82
CA ASP A 561 -8.83 -5.30 -20.26
C ASP A 561 -10.30 -5.17 -19.90
N VAL A 562 -10.59 -4.33 -18.91
CA VAL A 562 -11.91 -4.25 -18.29
C VAL A 562 -12.34 -2.80 -18.13
N SER A 563 -13.60 -2.53 -18.44
CA SER A 563 -14.22 -1.22 -18.28
C SER A 563 -15.52 -1.30 -17.50
N SER A 564 -15.76 -0.31 -16.65
CA SER A 564 -17.03 -0.10 -15.96
C SER A 564 -17.60 1.29 -16.23
N LYS A 565 -18.93 1.38 -16.11
CA LYS A 565 -19.65 2.64 -15.97
C LYS A 565 -20.62 2.51 -14.79
N ASN A 566 -20.45 3.36 -13.80
CA ASN A 566 -21.15 3.36 -12.51
C ASN A 566 -20.98 2.05 -11.73
N TYR A 567 -21.85 1.07 -11.96
CA TYR A 567 -21.82 -0.23 -11.29
C TYR A 567 -21.82 -1.39 -12.28
N THR A 568 -21.82 -1.10 -13.58
CA THR A 568 -21.98 -2.07 -14.64
C THR A 568 -20.66 -2.25 -15.37
N ILE A 569 -20.21 -3.49 -15.49
CA ILE A 569 -19.11 -3.86 -16.39
C ILE A 569 -19.63 -3.78 -17.82
N ILE A 570 -18.98 -2.95 -18.64
CA ILE A 570 -19.38 -2.71 -20.04
C ILE A 570 -18.51 -3.51 -21.01
N SER A 571 -17.31 -3.90 -20.61
CA SER A 571 -16.42 -4.81 -21.34
C SER A 571 -15.47 -5.48 -20.35
N ASP A 572 -15.19 -6.76 -20.54
CA ASP A 572 -14.19 -7.51 -19.78
C ASP A 572 -13.60 -8.59 -20.69
N ASN A 573 -12.34 -8.43 -21.06
CA ASN A 573 -11.61 -9.40 -21.87
C ASN A 573 -10.35 -9.81 -21.12
N SER A 574 -10.17 -11.10 -20.88
CA SER A 574 -8.98 -11.63 -20.22
C SER A 574 -8.50 -12.92 -20.87
N GLY A 575 -7.22 -13.21 -20.69
CA GLY A 575 -6.64 -14.44 -21.22
C GLY A 575 -5.17 -14.62 -20.82
N ASP A 576 -4.67 -15.83 -21.08
CA ASP A 576 -3.31 -16.24 -20.72
C ASP A 576 -2.34 -16.19 -21.93
N SER A 577 -2.79 -15.67 -23.09
CA SER A 577 -2.01 -15.63 -24.33
C SER A 577 -1.35 -14.27 -24.57
N CYS A 578 -0.02 -14.25 -24.61
CA CYS A 578 0.75 -13.13 -25.15
C CYS A 578 1.14 -13.44 -26.61
N SER A 579 0.44 -12.89 -27.58
CA SER A 579 0.87 -12.99 -28.98
C SER A 579 2.26 -12.36 -29.14
N LYS A 580 3.23 -13.09 -29.72
CA LYS A 580 4.50 -12.50 -30.17
C LYS A 580 4.22 -11.63 -31.40
N GLY A 581 4.05 -10.32 -31.21
CA GLY A 581 3.95 -9.34 -32.28
C GLY A 581 3.87 -7.90 -31.77
N SER A 582 4.85 -7.07 -32.14
CA SER A 582 4.90 -5.60 -31.93
C SER A 582 4.81 -4.87 -33.28
N PRO A 583 4.58 -3.53 -33.38
CA PRO A 583 4.25 -2.52 -32.36
C PRO A 583 3.05 -1.59 -32.74
N SER A 584 2.75 -0.61 -31.88
CA SER A 584 2.03 0.66 -32.18
C SER A 584 0.49 0.74 -32.07
N SER A 585 0.02 0.96 -30.84
CA SER A 585 -0.98 2.01 -30.56
C SER A 585 -0.78 2.48 -29.11
N GLY A 586 0.36 3.14 -28.89
CA GLY A 586 0.61 3.80 -27.62
C GLY A 586 -0.43 4.88 -27.40
N VAL A 587 -1.15 4.81 -26.27
CA VAL A 587 -1.68 6.02 -25.64
C VAL A 587 -0.48 6.89 -25.36
N LYS A 588 -0.26 7.91 -26.20
CA LYS A 588 0.82 8.87 -26.06
C LYS A 588 0.60 9.64 -24.76
N PHE A 589 1.48 9.45 -23.78
CA PHE A 589 1.79 10.53 -22.84
C PHE A 589 2.57 11.57 -23.64
N SER A 590 1.96 12.73 -23.88
CA SER A 590 2.65 13.88 -24.45
C SER A 590 3.67 14.39 -23.44
N SER A 591 4.92 13.94 -23.54
CA SER A 591 6.04 14.64 -22.90
C SER A 591 6.40 15.83 -23.79
N ASN A 592 6.03 17.04 -23.39
CA ASN A 592 6.57 18.25 -24.00
C ASN A 592 8.06 18.34 -23.63
N LYS A 593 8.94 17.93 -24.54
CA LYS A 593 10.36 18.27 -24.51
C LYS A 593 10.55 19.59 -25.22
N ASN A 594 10.76 20.66 -24.45
CA ASN A 594 11.47 21.84 -24.91
C ASN A 594 12.41 22.30 -23.79
N GLN A 595 13.66 21.88 -23.85
CA GLN A 595 14.79 22.62 -23.31
C GLN A 595 16.03 22.31 -24.17
N PRO A 596 16.79 23.33 -24.62
CA PRO A 596 17.85 23.15 -25.61
C PRO A 596 19.21 22.83 -24.97
N ALA A 597 19.92 21.98 -25.71
CA ALA A 597 21.37 21.97 -25.95
C ALA A 597 22.35 22.40 -24.84
N ARG A 598 23.12 21.43 -24.33
CA ARG A 598 24.56 21.64 -24.06
C ARG A 598 25.34 20.38 -24.44
N LYS A 599 26.08 20.45 -25.55
CA LYS A 599 27.10 19.47 -25.96
C LYS A 599 28.49 20.09 -25.76
N ARG A 600 29.28 19.37 -24.96
CA ARG A 600 30.73 19.07 -25.07
C ARG A 600 31.77 20.19 -25.30
N LEU A 601 32.68 20.26 -24.33
CA LEU A 601 34.14 20.41 -24.44
C LEU A 601 34.69 19.71 -23.17
N LEU A 602 35.71 18.86 -23.14
CA LEU A 602 37.02 18.93 -23.78
C LEU A 602 37.60 17.53 -24.10
N LYS A 603 38.44 17.48 -25.13
CA LYS A 603 39.61 16.60 -25.23
C LYS A 603 40.84 17.50 -25.08
N LEU A 604 41.51 17.38 -23.93
CA LEU A 604 42.94 17.42 -23.65
C LEU A 604 43.09 17.61 -22.14
#